data_AF-A0A645G9G2-F1
#
_entry.id   AF-A0A645G9G2-F1
#
_cell.length_a   1.000
_cell.length_b   1.000
_cell.length_c   1.000
_cell.angle_alpha   90.00
_cell.angle_beta   90.00
_cell.angle_gamma   90.00
#
_symmetry.space_group_name_H-M   'P 1'
#
loop_
_entity.id
_entity.type
_entity.pdbx_description
1 polymer ?
#
loop_
_entity_poly.entity_id
_entity_poly.type
_entity_poly.pdbx_seq_one_letter_code
_entity_poly.pdbx_strand_id
1 'polypeptide(L)'
;MWRGEGVGSGQNWVDVTASRTFGAPYTNNTGRPIQISLSVFSGVAGGNFYHTVNGLEQIHLGAGGYNGQTISFIVPNNQTYSARTDASFTIAKWFELR
;
A
#
# COMPACT_ATOMS: atom_id res chain seq x y z
N MET A 1 -27.97 13.96 7.41
CA MET A 1 -26.76 14.20 6.58
C MET A 1 -25.78 13.08 6.89
N TRP A 2 -25.46 12.20 5.93
CA TRP A 2 -24.36 11.25 6.12
C TRP A 2 -23.05 12.05 6.09
N ARG A 3 -22.31 12.09 7.19
CA ARG A 3 -20.91 12.55 7.18
C ARG A 3 -20.06 11.30 7.05
N GLY A 4 -19.40 11.12 5.90
CA GLY A 4 -18.36 10.10 5.78
C GLY A 4 -17.24 10.42 6.77
N GLU A 5 -16.84 9.46 7.60
CA GLU A 5 -15.67 9.63 8.46
C GLU A 5 -14.41 9.61 7.59
N GLY A 6 -13.61 10.67 7.72
CA GLY A 6 -12.35 10.79 7.00
C GLY A 6 -11.26 9.88 7.56
N VAL A 7 -10.20 9.68 6.77
CA VAL A 7 -9.00 8.98 7.21
C VAL A 7 -8.41 9.66 8.47
N GLY A 8 -8.00 8.85 9.44
CA GLY A 8 -7.36 9.29 10.69
C GLY A 8 -8.32 9.62 11.83
N SER A 9 -9.64 9.61 11.59
CA SER A 9 -10.63 9.82 12.65
C SER A 9 -10.98 8.51 13.35
N GLY A 10 -10.52 8.31 14.59
CA GLY A 10 -10.82 7.10 15.37
C GLY A 10 -10.21 5.81 14.81
N GLN A 11 -9.14 5.94 14.01
CA GLN A 11 -8.39 4.83 13.42
C GLN A 11 -7.06 4.63 14.14
N ASN A 12 -6.52 3.42 14.10
CA ASN A 12 -5.19 3.10 14.63
C ASN A 12 -4.29 2.51 13.55
N TRP A 13 -3.00 2.79 13.64
CA TRP A 13 -2.01 2.12 12.80
C TRP A 13 -1.85 0.67 13.25
N VAL A 14 -1.97 -0.25 12.31
CA VAL A 14 -1.78 -1.69 12.50
C VAL A 14 -0.63 -2.16 11.61
N ASP A 15 0.38 -2.81 12.20
CA ASP A 15 1.42 -3.51 11.45
C ASP A 15 0.87 -4.84 10.92
N VAL A 16 0.69 -4.91 9.61
CA VAL A 16 0.15 -6.09 8.92
C VAL A 16 1.21 -6.77 8.05
N THR A 17 2.49 -6.46 8.26
CA THR A 17 3.60 -6.93 7.41
C THR A 17 3.59 -8.44 7.19
N ALA A 18 3.36 -9.23 8.24
CA ALA A 18 3.32 -10.69 8.16
C ALA A 18 2.10 -11.25 7.41
N SER A 19 1.06 -10.45 7.21
CA SER A 19 -0.21 -10.83 6.58
C SER A 19 -0.36 -10.28 5.17
N ARG A 20 0.71 -9.72 4.61
CA ARG A 20 0.73 -9.07 3.30
C ARG A 20 1.90 -9.57 2.47
N THR A 21 1.62 -9.82 1.20
CA THR A 21 2.57 -10.21 0.17
C THR A 21 2.28 -9.45 -1.12
N PHE A 22 3.30 -9.27 -1.95
CA PHE A 22 3.13 -8.69 -3.29
C PHE A 22 2.24 -9.57 -4.17
N GLY A 23 1.51 -8.93 -5.10
CA GLY A 23 0.63 -9.56 -6.08
C GLY A 23 -0.74 -10.01 -5.54
N ALA A 24 -0.89 -10.16 -4.23
CA ALA A 24 -2.17 -10.56 -3.62
C ALA A 24 -3.13 -9.36 -3.49
N PRO A 25 -4.41 -9.52 -3.86
CA PRO A 25 -5.44 -8.51 -3.63
C PRO A 25 -5.97 -8.57 -2.19
N TYR A 26 -6.19 -7.40 -1.59
CA TYR A 26 -6.82 -7.23 -0.29
C TYR A 26 -8.03 -6.30 -0.41
N THR A 27 -9.06 -6.52 0.39
CA THR A 27 -10.25 -5.66 0.43
C THR A 27 -10.29 -4.87 1.73
N ASN A 28 -10.52 -3.56 1.63
CA ASN A 28 -10.84 -2.77 2.81
C ASN A 28 -12.30 -2.99 3.23
N ASN A 29 -12.50 -3.79 4.29
CA ASN A 29 -13.81 -4.09 4.87
C ASN A 29 -14.01 -3.46 6.27
N THR A 30 -13.34 -2.34 6.58
CA THR A 30 -13.39 -1.73 7.92
C THR A 30 -14.62 -0.87 8.16
N GLY A 31 -15.44 -0.63 7.14
CA GLY A 31 -16.55 0.32 7.20
C GLY A 31 -16.13 1.78 6.96
N ARG A 32 -14.84 2.05 6.71
CA ARG A 32 -14.28 3.41 6.52
C ARG A 32 -13.07 3.40 5.58
N PRO A 33 -12.68 4.52 4.95
CA PRO A 33 -11.43 4.58 4.21
C PRO A 33 -10.23 4.25 5.12
N ILE A 34 -9.22 3.57 4.58
CA ILE A 34 -7.94 3.31 5.27
C ILE A 34 -6.81 4.00 4.53
N GLN A 35 -5.74 4.33 5.25
CA GLN A 35 -4.47 4.74 4.63
C GLN A 35 -3.47 3.59 4.74
N ILE A 36 -2.78 3.33 3.64
CA ILE A 36 -1.64 2.42 3.59
C ILE A 36 -0.36 3.23 3.73
N SER A 37 0.60 2.72 4.50
CA SER A 37 2.00 3.14 4.46
C SER A 37 2.84 1.90 4.24
N LEU A 38 3.44 1.80 3.06
CA LEU A 38 4.19 0.62 2.63
C LEU A 38 5.62 1.01 2.32
N SER A 39 6.55 0.49 3.13
CA SER A 39 7.98 0.62 2.92
C SER A 39 8.53 -0.64 2.27
N VAL A 40 9.30 -0.47 1.21
CA VAL A 40 9.92 -1.55 0.43
C VAL A 40 11.39 -1.25 0.20
N PHE A 41 12.19 -2.31 0.04
CA PHE A 41 13.59 -2.21 -0.39
C PHE A 41 13.75 -2.87 -1.75
N SER A 42 14.39 -2.18 -2.69
CA SER A 42 14.83 -2.78 -3.95
C SER A 42 16.22 -3.38 -3.78
N GLY A 43 16.36 -4.66 -4.14
CA GLY A 43 17.64 -5.36 -4.24
C GLY A 43 18.36 -5.14 -5.57
N VAL A 44 17.80 -4.32 -6.48
CA VAL A 44 18.38 -4.04 -7.80
C VAL A 44 18.15 -2.57 -8.21
N ALA A 45 19.02 -2.04 -9.07
CA ALA A 45 18.83 -0.73 -9.66
C ALA A 45 17.70 -0.74 -10.71
N GLY A 46 16.89 0.33 -10.75
CA GLY A 46 15.90 0.54 -11.81
C GLY A 46 14.64 -0.33 -11.76
N GLY A 47 14.41 -1.09 -10.69
CA GLY A 47 13.17 -1.85 -10.51
C GLY A 47 11.97 -0.93 -10.22
N ASN A 48 10.80 -1.27 -10.75
CA ASN A 48 9.58 -0.50 -10.55
C ASN A 48 8.67 -1.13 -9.51
N PHE A 49 8.01 -0.27 -8.75
CA PHE A 49 7.01 -0.64 -7.78
C PHE A 49 5.63 -0.14 -8.25
N TYR A 50 4.58 -0.91 -8.01
CA TYR A 50 3.23 -0.61 -8.43
C TYR A 50 2.27 -0.80 -7.26
N HIS A 51 1.27 0.06 -7.17
CA HIS A 51 0.10 -0.21 -6.36
C HIS A 51 -1.17 -0.01 -7.18
N THR A 52 -2.21 -0.73 -6.80
CA THR A 52 -3.52 -0.68 -7.45
C THR A 52 -4.58 -0.41 -6.40
N VAL A 53 -5.52 0.48 -6.69
CA VAL A 53 -6.73 0.70 -5.88
C VAL A 53 -7.93 0.65 -6.80
N ASN A 54 -8.87 -0.26 -6.55
CA ASN A 54 -10.05 -0.48 -7.38
C ASN A 54 -9.72 -0.64 -8.89
N GLY A 55 -8.67 -1.41 -9.19
CA GLY A 55 -8.21 -1.63 -10.57
C GLY A 55 -7.43 -0.48 -11.20
N LEU A 56 -7.33 0.69 -10.55
CA LEU A 56 -6.50 1.81 -11.01
C LEU A 56 -5.08 1.62 -10.51
N GLU A 57 -4.15 1.36 -11.43
CA GLU A 57 -2.74 1.13 -11.13
C GLU A 57 -1.93 2.43 -11.25
N GLN A 58 -1.01 2.62 -10.30
CA GLN A 58 -0.01 3.69 -10.34
C GLN A 58 1.39 3.09 -10.16
N ILE A 59 2.32 3.58 -10.96
CA ILE A 59 3.73 3.19 -10.98
C ILE A 59 4.60 4.16 -10.18
N HIS A 60 5.61 3.61 -9.52
CA HIS A 60 6.70 4.31 -8.86
C HIS A 60 8.00 3.84 -9.52
N LEU A 61 8.61 4.72 -10.30
CA LEU A 61 9.79 4.40 -11.09
C LEU A 61 11.01 4.26 -10.17
N GLY A 62 11.78 3.19 -10.38
CA GLY A 62 13.04 3.00 -9.69
C GLY A 62 14.09 4.03 -10.14
N ALA A 63 14.74 4.70 -9.19
CA ALA A 63 15.95 5.46 -9.48
C ALA A 63 17.17 4.52 -9.62
N GLY A 64 18.24 4.98 -10.25
CA GLY A 64 19.50 4.22 -10.34
C GLY A 64 20.13 4.02 -8.97
N GLY A 65 20.06 2.81 -8.41
CA GLY A 65 20.65 2.45 -7.11
C GLY A 65 19.80 1.48 -6.29
N TYR A 66 20.34 1.02 -5.16
CA TYR A 66 19.59 0.32 -4.12
C TYR A 66 18.80 1.36 -3.33
N ASN A 67 17.48 1.27 -3.35
CA ASN A 67 16.63 2.31 -2.78
C ASN A 67 15.60 1.70 -1.83
N GLY A 68 15.46 2.32 -0.65
CA GLY A 68 14.27 2.17 0.17
C GLY A 68 13.22 3.17 -0.29
N GLN A 69 12.00 2.70 -0.54
CA GLN A 69 10.87 3.56 -0.93
C GLN A 69 9.75 3.38 0.08
N THR A 70 9.08 4.48 0.46
CA THR A 70 7.83 4.42 1.21
C THR A 70 6.76 5.08 0.38
N ILE A 71 5.66 4.38 0.18
CA ILE A 71 4.49 4.89 -0.52
C ILE A 71 3.31 4.97 0.44
N SER A 72 2.46 5.96 0.22
CA SER A 72 1.19 6.08 0.93
C SER A 72 0.05 6.32 -0.04
N PHE A 73 -1.08 5.67 0.23
CA PHE A 73 -2.29 5.79 -0.57
C PHE A 73 -3.52 5.46 0.26
N ILE A 74 -4.68 5.95 -0.18
CA ILE A 74 -5.96 5.77 0.49
C ILE A 74 -6.76 4.70 -0.24
N VAL A 75 -7.37 3.78 0.52
CA VAL A 75 -8.27 2.76 0.00
C VAL A 75 -9.66 3.01 0.58
N PRO A 76 -10.65 3.43 -0.23
CA PRO A 76 -12.02 3.60 0.25
C PRO A 76 -12.60 2.27 0.78
N ASN A 77 -13.64 2.37 1.61
CA ASN A 77 -14.32 1.17 2.09
C ASN A 77 -14.91 0.37 0.91
N ASN A 78 -14.90 -0.95 1.04
CA ASN A 78 -15.33 -1.94 0.04
C ASN A 78 -14.51 -1.94 -1.26
N GLN A 79 -13.33 -1.30 -1.28
CA GLN A 79 -12.44 -1.31 -2.43
C GLN A 79 -11.29 -2.30 -2.24
N THR A 80 -10.86 -2.90 -3.35
CA THR A 80 -9.70 -3.78 -3.38
C THR A 80 -8.42 -2.98 -3.63
N TYR A 81 -7.31 -3.46 -3.09
CA TYR A 81 -6.00 -2.90 -3.35
C TYR A 81 -4.92 -3.98 -3.34
N SER A 82 -3.80 -3.69 -4.01
CA SER A 82 -2.64 -4.58 -4.07
C SER A 82 -1.36 -3.79 -4.30
N ALA A 83 -0.23 -4.41 -3.98
CA ALA A 83 1.10 -3.92 -4.33
C ALA A 83 1.83 -5.00 -5.12
N ARG A 84 2.59 -4.63 -6.15
CA ARG A 84 3.44 -5.57 -6.91
C ARG A 84 4.72 -4.88 -7.36
N THR A 85 5.70 -5.68 -7.77
CA THR A 85 6.97 -5.20 -8.33
C THR A 85 7.31 -6.00 -9.57
N ASP A 86 8.08 -5.42 -10.48
CA ASP A 86 8.61 -6.11 -11.67
C ASP A 86 10.06 -6.62 -11.47
N ALA A 87 10.64 -6.31 -10.31
CA ALA A 87 12.00 -6.65 -9.94
C ALA A 87 12.08 -7.20 -8.51
N SER A 88 13.30 -7.51 -8.06
CA SER A 88 13.56 -8.06 -6.72
C SER A 88 13.39 -6.99 -5.65
N PHE A 89 12.19 -6.96 -5.05
CA PHE A 89 11.86 -6.12 -3.90
C PHE A 89 11.48 -6.97 -2.69
N THR A 90 11.73 -6.42 -1.51
CA THR A 90 11.26 -6.98 -0.23
C THR A 90 10.36 -5.98 0.49
N ILE A 91 9.26 -6.46 1.07
CA ILE A 91 8.43 -5.66 1.98
C ILE A 91 9.22 -5.45 3.27
N ALA A 92 9.50 -4.19 3.60
CA ALA A 92 10.13 -3.85 4.88
C ALA A 92 9.07 -3.71 5.97
N LYS A 93 8.04 -2.91 5.69
CA LYS A 93 6.90 -2.68 6.57
C LYS A 93 5.64 -2.38 5.77
N TRP A 94 4.51 -2.88 6.25
CA TRP A 94 3.19 -2.57 5.72
C TRP A 94 2.27 -2.20 6.87
N PHE A 95 1.91 -0.93 6.93
CA PHE A 95 0.99 -0.41 7.94
C PHE A 95 -0.33 -0.02 7.30
N GLU A 96 -1.41 -0.27 8.03
CA GLU A 96 -2.75 0.19 7.68
C GLU A 96 -3.28 1.06 8.82
N LEU A 97 -3.72 2.29 8.52
CA LEU A 97 -4.48 3.12 9.45
C LEU A 97 -5.95 2.75 9.30
N ARG A 98 -6.49 2.00 10.27
CA ARG A 98 -7.80 1.34 10.20
C ARG A 98 -8.73 1.77 11.30
#